data_AF-A0A933AM83-F1
#
_entry.id   AF-A0A933AM83-F1
#
_cell.length_a   1.000
_cell.length_b   1.000
_cell.length_c   1.000
_cell.angle_alpha   90.00
_cell.angle_beta   90.00
_cell.angle_gamma   90.00
#
_symmetry.space_group_name_H-M   'P 1'
#
loop_
_entity.id
_entity.type
_entity.pdbx_description
1 polymer ?
#
loop_
_entity_poly.entity_id
_entity_poly.type
_entity_poly.pdbx_seq_one_letter_code
_entity_poly.pdbx_strand_id
1 'polypeptide(L)' 'MDRLDAELGKQMQIIRLNIQDAAGRDFARRYAISITPSFVMFDAHGDEAWRSVGALDPAHVRAALLP' A
#
# COMPACT_ATOMS: atom_id res chain seq x y z
N MET A 1 8.16 9.49 -1.26
CA MET A 1 6.70 9.33 -1.40
C MET A 1 6.10 10.49 -2.15
N ASP A 2 6.37 11.74 -1.77
CA ASP A 2 5.71 12.94 -2.34
C ASP A 2 5.69 13.04 -3.88
N ARG A 3 6.78 12.63 -4.54
CA ARG A 3 6.85 12.64 -6.02
C ARG A 3 6.04 11.50 -6.67
N LEU A 4 5.96 10.36 -5.99
CA LEU A 4 5.14 9.22 -6.41
C LEU A 4 3.66 9.51 -6.18
N ASP A 5 3.30 10.09 -5.03
CA ASP A 5 1.92 10.47 -4.70
C ASP A 5 1.35 11.45 -5.76
N ALA A 6 2.17 12.37 -6.28
CA ALA A 6 1.80 13.29 -7.36
C ALA A 6 1.61 12.61 -8.72
N GLU A 7 2.42 11.60 -9.05
CA GLU A 7 2.30 10.80 -10.28
C GLU A 7 1.08 9.85 -10.21
N LEU A 8 0.83 9.26 -9.04
CA LEU A 8 -0.16 8.22 -8.83
C LEU A 8 -1.56 8.72 -8.49
N GLY A 9 -1.71 9.95 -8.01
CA GLY A 9 -2.99 10.47 -7.50
C GLY A 9 -4.16 10.47 -8.50
N LYS A 10 -3.91 10.21 -9.80
CA LYS A 10 -4.96 10.04 -10.83
C LYS A 10 -5.29 8.57 -11.14
N GLN A 11 -4.45 7.62 -10.75
CA GLN A 11 -4.55 6.20 -11.11
C GLN A 11 -4.66 5.28 -9.89
N MET A 12 -4.22 5.72 -8.71
CA MET A 12 -4.19 4.92 -7.50
C MET A 12 -4.53 5.78 -6.28
N GLN A 13 -5.39 5.25 -5.40
CA GLN A 13 -5.65 5.86 -4.11
C GLN A 13 -4.60 5.40 -3.09
N ILE A 14 -3.86 6.34 -2.52
CA ILE A 14 -2.89 6.06 -1.46
C ILE A 14 -3.56 6.31 -0.11
N ILE A 15 -3.67 5.26 0.71
CA ILE A 15 -4.20 5.34 2.08
C ILE A 15 -3.03 5.15 3.04
N ARG A 16 -2.77 6.17 3.87
CA ARG A 16 -1.81 6.08 4.97
C ARG A 16 -2.53 5.65 6.23
N LEU A 17 -2.20 4.48 6.73
CA LEU A 17 -2.85 3.89 7.89
C LEU A 17 -1.90 3.90 9.09
N ASN A 18 -2.32 4.52 10.18
CA ASN A 18 -1.61 4.43 11.44
C ASN A 18 -2.00 3.11 12.15
N ILE A 19 -1.04 2.20 12.30
CA ILE A 19 -1.28 0.89 12.94
C ILE A 19 -1.67 0.98 14.41
N GLN A 20 -1.45 2.14 15.05
CA GLN A 20 -1.83 2.35 16.45
C GLN A 20 -3.30 2.69 16.62
N ASP A 21 -4.02 3.10 15.57
CA ASP A 21 -5.45 3.42 15.63
C ASP A 21 -6.33 2.18 15.42
N ALA A 22 -7.61 2.24 15.78
CA ALA A 22 -8.51 1.09 15.71
C ALA A 22 -8.56 0.44 14.32
N ALA A 23 -8.77 1.24 13.27
CA ALA A 23 -8.78 0.75 11.89
C ALA A 23 -7.42 0.15 11.48
N GLY A 24 -6.31 0.76 11.92
CA GLY A 24 -4.96 0.26 11.67
C GLY A 24 -4.67 -1.08 12.33
N ARG A 25 -5.07 -1.24 13.60
CA ARG A 25 -4.93 -2.51 14.32
C ARG A 25 -5.78 -3.60 13.68
N ASP A 26 -6.99 -3.29 13.24
CA ASP A 26 -7.86 -4.26 12.57
C ASP A 26 -7.30 -4.70 11.23
N PHE A 27 -6.81 -3.75 10.42
CA PHE A 27 -6.12 -4.05 9.18
C PHE A 27 -4.86 -4.90 9.42
N ALA A 28 -4.02 -4.51 10.40
CA ALA A 28 -2.80 -5.23 10.72
C ALA A 28 -3.08 -6.68 11.15
N ARG A 29 -4.14 -6.92 11.94
CA ARG A 29 -4.56 -8.29 12.30
C ARG A 29 -5.07 -9.06 11.09
N ARG A 30 -5.93 -8.46 10.26
CA ARG A 30 -6.52 -9.13 9.09
C ARG A 30 -5.47 -9.54 8.06
N TYR A 31 -4.45 -8.70 7.83
CA TYR A 31 -3.42 -8.91 6.81
C TYR A 31 -2.06 -9.35 7.37
N ALA A 32 -2.04 -9.77 8.65
CA ALA A 32 -0.85 -10.21 9.37
C ALA A 32 0.35 -9.25 9.26
N ILE A 33 0.10 -7.95 9.37
CA ILE A 33 1.15 -6.92 9.38
C ILE A 33 1.80 -6.87 10.75
N SER A 34 3.06 -7.27 10.83
CA SER A 34 3.85 -7.33 12.07
C SER A 34 5.02 -6.34 12.12
N ILE A 35 5.38 -5.74 10.98
CA ILE A 35 6.55 -4.86 10.84
C ILE A 35 6.14 -3.58 10.10
N THR A 36 6.68 -2.44 10.52
CA THR A 36 6.47 -1.14 9.87
C THR A 36 7.78 -0.56 9.34
N PRO A 37 7.78 0.18 8.21
CA PRO A 37 6.62 0.38 7.33
C PRO A 37 6.30 -0.90 6.52
N SER A 38 5.02 -1.13 6.24
CA SER A 38 4.55 -2.16 5.31
C SER A 38 3.68 -1.50 4.25
N PHE A 39 3.81 -1.97 3.02
CA PHE A 39 3.06 -1.50 1.86
C PHE A 39 2.26 -2.67 1.32
N VAL A 40 0.95 -2.47 1.16
CA VAL A 40 0.03 -3.45 0.58
C VAL A 40 -0.72 -2.75 -0.54
N MET A 41 -0.76 -3.38 -1.70
CA MET A 41 -1.45 -2.89 -2.88
C MET A 41 -2.63 -3.80 -3.17
N PHE A 42 -3.78 -3.18 -3.40
CA PHE A 42 -5.02 -3.86 -3.77
C PHE A 42 -5.36 -3.51 -5.21
N ASP A 43 -5.97 -4.46 -5.92
CA ASP A 43 -6.55 -4.20 -7.24
C ASP A 43 -7.93 -3.52 -7.13
N ALA A 44 -8.59 -3.31 -8.27
CA ALA A 44 -9.91 -2.69 -8.33
C ALA A 44 -11.04 -3.52 -7.70
N HIS A 45 -10.83 -4.82 -7.47
CA HIS A 45 -11.77 -5.72 -6.81
C HIS A 45 -11.55 -5.78 -5.30
N GLY A 46 -10.42 -5.24 -4.82
CA GLY A 46 -10.04 -5.23 -3.41
C GLY A 46 -9.18 -6.43 -3.00
N ASP A 47 -8.68 -7.20 -3.97
CA ASP A 47 -7.79 -8.33 -3.72
C ASP A 47 -6.34 -7.85 -3.56
N GLU A 48 -5.58 -8.47 -2.65
CA GLU A 48 -4.16 -8.13 -2.44
C GLU A 48 -3.35 -8.55 -3.67
N ALA A 49 -2.91 -7.58 -4.46
CA ALA A 49 -2.10 -7.80 -5.65
C ALA A 49 -0.61 -7.96 -5.30
N TRP A 50 -0.15 -7.24 -4.27
CA TRP A 50 1.26 -7.20 -3.88
C TRP A 50 1.49 -6.65 -2.47
N ARG A 51 2.62 -7.03 -1.84
CA ARG A 51 3.12 -6.40 -0.61
C ARG A 51 4.63 -6.27 -0.56
N SER A 52 5.11 -5.29 0.22
CA SER A 52 6.51 -5.15 0.63
C SER A 52 6.64 -4.66 2.06
N VAL A 53 7.73 -5.06 2.71
CA VAL A 53 8.08 -4.66 4.08
C VAL A 53 9.37 -3.82 4.05
N GLY A 54 9.39 -2.74 4.81
CA GLY A 54 10.55 -1.87 5.01
C GLY A 54 10.72 -0.81 3.92
N ALA A 55 10.66 -1.18 2.64
CA ALA A 55 10.85 -0.25 1.53
C ALA A 55 9.82 -0.48 0.40
N LEU A 56 9.39 0.63 -0.20
CA LEU A 56 8.59 0.60 -1.41
C LEU A 56 9.54 0.63 -2.61
N ASP A 57 9.44 -0.34 -3.52
CA ASP A 57 10.14 -0.29 -4.80
C ASP A 57 9.32 0.52 -5.82
N PRO A 58 9.75 1.74 -6.20
CA PRO A 58 8.99 2.57 -7.13
C PRO A 58 8.92 1.98 -8.54
N ALA A 59 9.85 1.13 -8.94
CA ALA A 59 9.79 0.46 -10.25
C ALA A 59 8.66 -0.58 -10.27
N HIS A 60 8.53 -1.34 -9.18
CA HIS A 60 7.49 -2.36 -9.04
C HIS A 60 6.09 -1.73 -8.97
N VAL A 61 5.93 -0.65 -8.21
CA VAL A 61 4.66 0.09 -8.15
C VAL A 61 4.26 0.61 -9.54
N ARG A 62 5.21 1.11 -10.32
CA ARG A 62 4.93 1.55 -11.70
C ARG A 62 4.55 0.39 -12.61
N ALA A 63 5.22 -0.74 -12.50
CA ALA A 63 4.90 -1.93 -13.29
C ALA A 63 3.47 -2.42 -13.03
N ALA A 64 3.00 -2.35 -11.79
CA ALA A 64 1.64 -2.74 -11.43
C ALA A 64 0.53 -1.82 -11.94
N LEU A 65 0.89 -0.63 -12.43
CA LEU A 65 -0.05 0.37 -12.97
C LEU A 65 -0.14 0.33 -14.49
N LEU A 66 0.70 -0.47 -15.14
CA LEU A 66 0.65 -0.70 -16.57
C LEU A 66 -0.36 -1.82 -16.86
N PRO A 67 -1.28 -1.62 -17.83
CA PRO A 67 -2.30 -2.61 -18.20
C PRO A 67 -1.72 -3.87 -18.86
#